data_AF-A0A9E0AJK8-F1
#
_entry.id   AF-A0A9E0AJK8-F1
#
_cell.length_a   1.000
_cell.length_b   1.000
_cell.length_c   1.000
_cell.angle_alpha   90.00
_cell.angle_beta   90.00
_cell.angle_gamma   90.00
#
_symmetry.space_group_name_H-M   'P 1'
#
loop_
_entity.id
_entity.type
_entity.pdbx_description
1 polymer ?
#
loop_
_entity_poly.entity_id
_entity_poly.type
_entity_poly.pdbx_seq_one_letter_code
_entity_poly.pdbx_strand_id
1 'polypeptide(L)' 'MIVYNVTVSLADESIHEEWMHWMKEVHIPEVMQTRLFEEYRILRLLQEENNGITYAIQYRSKTLEEYYRYQQEFAP' A
#
# COMPACT_ATOMS: atom_id res chain seq x y z
N MET A 1 -3.74 -17.68 3.52
CA MET A 1 -2.85 -16.51 3.44
C MET A 1 -2.97 -15.92 2.06
N ILE A 2 -3.20 -14.62 1.98
CA ILE A 2 -3.39 -13.89 0.72
C ILE A 2 -2.54 -12.61 0.74
N VAL A 3 -2.29 -12.07 -0.46
CA VAL A 3 -1.63 -10.78 -0.65
C VAL A 3 -2.63 -9.83 -1.31
N TYR A 4 -2.88 -8.71 -0.65
CA TYR A 4 -3.60 -7.58 -1.22
C TYR A 4 -2.57 -6.59 -1.78
N ASN A 5 -2.62 -6.36 -3.10
CA ASN A 5 -1.67 -5.51 -3.81
C ASN A 5 -2.36 -4.22 -4.28
N VAL A 6 -1.81 -3.09 -3.87
CA VAL A 6 -2.22 -1.74 -4.30
C VAL A 6 -1.11 -1.15 -5.16
N THR A 7 -1.44 -0.70 -6.36
CA THR A 7 -0.49 -0.03 -7.25
C THR A 7 -0.77 1.47 -7.24
N VAL A 8 0.25 2.27 -6.96
CA VAL A 8 0.17 3.74 -6.89
C VAL A 8 1.20 4.33 -7.84
N SER A 9 0.72 5.03 -8.86
CA SER A 9 1.57 5.75 -9.82
C SER A 9 1.60 7.23 -9.49
N LEU A 10 2.79 7.76 -9.21
CA LEU A 10 3.03 9.18 -8.98
C LEU A 10 3.36 9.83 -10.33
N ALA A 11 2.43 10.65 -10.84
CA ALA A 11 2.62 11.36 -12.11
C ALA A 11 3.58 12.56 -12.00
N ASP A 12 3.75 13.10 -10.79
CA ASP A 12 4.69 14.17 -10.47
C ASP A 12 5.77 13.62 -9.53
N GLU A 13 7.03 13.64 -9.95
CA GLU A 13 8.14 13.14 -9.14
C GLU A 13 8.44 14.05 -7.94
N SER A 14 8.04 15.33 -7.99
CA SER A 14 8.34 16.28 -6.91
C SER A 14 7.64 15.95 -5.60
N ILE A 15 6.51 15.24 -5.65
CA ILE A 15 5.76 14.79 -4.46
C ILE A 15 6.26 13.47 -3.90
N HIS A 16 7.24 12.82 -4.54
CA HIS A 16 7.67 11.47 -4.19
C HIS A 16 8.15 11.34 -2.75
N GLU A 17 9.02 12.25 -2.30
CA GLU A 17 9.59 12.22 -0.94
C GLU A 17 8.51 12.45 0.12
N GLU A 18 7.60 13.42 -0.11
CA GLU A 18 6.49 13.71 0.79
C GLU A 18 5.52 12.52 0.86
N TRP A 19 5.15 11.95 -0.29
CA TRP A 19 4.29 10.78 -0.36
C TRP A 19 4.90 9.57 0.34
N MET A 20 6.20 9.32 0.12
CA MET A 20 6.91 8.21 0.77
C MET A 20 6.98 8.40 2.29
N HIS A 21 7.19 9.64 2.75
CA HIS A 21 7.18 9.96 4.17
C HIS A 21 5.79 9.73 4.77
N TRP A 22 4.74 10.25 4.15
CA TRP A 22 3.36 10.05 4.60
C TRP A 22 2.96 8.57 4.62
N MET A 23 3.36 7.80 3.60
CA MET A 23 3.10 6.36 3.56
C MET A 23 3.71 5.64 4.76
N LYS A 24 4.96 5.96 5.12
CA LYS A 24 5.67 5.28 6.23
C LYS A 24 5.21 5.73 7.61
N GLU A 25 4.92 7.02 7.78
CA GLU A 25 4.65 7.60 9.10
C GLU A 25 3.15 7.63 9.45
N VAL A 26 2.26 7.60 8.45
CA VAL A 26 0.81 7.76 8.66
C VAL A 26 0.05 6.56 8.11
N HIS A 27 0.03 6.38 6.79
CA HIS A 27 -0.90 5.45 6.16
C HIS A 27 -0.63 3.98 6.51
N ILE A 28 0.62 3.52 6.36
CA ILE A 28 0.98 2.13 6.70
C ILE A 28 0.72 1.85 8.19
N PRO A 29 1.15 2.70 9.14
CA PRO A 29 0.79 2.51 10.55
C PRO A 29 -0.72 2.39 10.80
N GLU A 30 -1.56 3.20 10.16
CA GLU A 30 -3.02 3.12 10.29
C GLU A 30 -3.56 1.78 9.79
N VAL A 31 -3.14 1.36 8.59
CA VAL A 31 -3.55 0.07 8.01
C VAL A 31 -3.11 -1.10 8.89
N MET A 32 -1.87 -1.09 9.40
CA MET A 32 -1.36 -2.16 10.26
C MET A 32 -2.01 -2.16 11.65
N GLN A 33 -2.45 -1.00 12.16
CA GLN A 33 -3.19 -0.89 13.42
C GLN A 33 -4.56 -1.56 13.39
N THR A 34 -5.15 -1.78 12.21
CA THR A 34 -6.38 -2.59 12.06
C THR A 34 -6.18 -4.05 12.50
N ARG A 35 -4.92 -4.53 12.52
CA ARG A 35 -4.53 -5.92 12.79
C ARG A 35 -5.14 -6.94 11.81
N LEU A 36 -5.60 -6.48 10.65
CA LEU A 36 -6.14 -7.33 9.56
C LEU A 36 -5.04 -7.80 8.60
N PHE A 37 -3.85 -7.20 8.74
CA PHE A 37 -2.65 -7.52 8.00
C PHE A 37 -1.50 -7.82 8.96
N GLU A 38 -0.68 -8.80 8.59
CA GLU A 38 0.47 -9.27 9.37
C GLU A 38 1.80 -8.69 8.89
N GLU A 39 1.87 -8.31 7.62
CA GLU A 39 3.08 -7.80 6.96
C GLU A 39 2.68 -6.81 5.88
N TYR A 40 3.55 -5.82 5.62
CA TYR A 40 3.47 -4.97 4.44
C TYR A 40 4.82 -4.91 3.71
N ARG A 41 4.79 -4.58 2.42
CA ARG A 41 5.98 -4.26 1.60
C ARG A 41 5.68 -3.08 0.70
N ILE A 42 6.62 -2.17 0.56
CA ILE A 42 6.59 -1.08 -0.43
C ILE A 42 7.67 -1.39 -1.47
N LEU A 43 7.27 -1.61 -2.71
CA LEU A 43 8.14 -2.03 -3.80
C LEU A 43 8.11 -0.99 -4.92
N ARG A 44 9.26 -0.44 -5.30
CA ARG A 44 9.35 0.44 -6.48
C ARG A 44 9.35 -0.41 -7.75
N LEU A 45 8.51 -0.07 -8.73
CA LEU A 45 8.57 -0.67 -10.05
C LEU A 45 9.67 0.02 -10.87
N LEU A 46 10.57 -0.77 -11.46
CA LEU A 46 11.72 -0.25 -12.22
C LEU A 46 11.46 -0.20 -13.74
N GLN A 47 10.54 -1.01 -14.23
CA GLN A 47 10.13 -1.04 -15.64
C GLN A 47 8.73 -0.45 -15.74
N GLU A 48 8.67 0.85 -16.06
CA GLU A 48 7.43 1.57 -16.25
C GLU A 48 7.45 2.26 -17.62
N GLU A 49 6.32 2.24 -18.31
CA GLU A 49 6.18 2.84 -19.65
C GLU A 49 5.91 4.36 -19.57
N ASN A 50 5.59 4.89 -18.39
CA ASN A 50 5.21 6.28 -18.19
C ASN A 50 6.30 7.05 -17.42
N ASN A 51 6.42 8.36 -17.67
CA ASN A 51 7.35 9.31 -17.03
C ASN A 51 7.04 9.57 -15.53
N GLY A 52 6.66 8.56 -14.76
CA GLY A 52 6.33 8.67 -13.34
C GLY A 52 7.00 7.60 -12.50
N ILE A 53 6.76 7.66 -11.18
CA ILE A 53 7.27 6.65 -10.23
C ILE A 53 6.09 5.85 -9.71
N THR A 54 6.05 4.55 -9.98
CA THR A 54 5.05 3.67 -9.38
C THR A 54 5.61 2.77 -8.29
N TYR A 55 4.76 2.59 -7.30
CA TYR A 55 4.95 1.66 -6.21
C TYR A 55 3.86 0.59 -6.22
N ALA A 56 4.26 -0.64 -5.93
CA ALA A 56 3.38 -1.70 -5.51
C ALA A 56 3.48 -1.85 -3.99
N ILE A 57 2.36 -1.62 -3.31
CA ILE A 57 2.21 -1.82 -1.87
C ILE A 57 1.50 -3.15 -1.68
N GLN A 58 2.14 -4.06 -0.96
CA GLN A 58 1.60 -5.38 -0.69
C GLN A 58 1.30 -5.51 0.79
N TYR A 59 0.09 -5.94 1.12
CA TYR A 59 -0.31 -6.27 2.48
C TYR A 59 -0.65 -7.76 2.56
N ARG A 60 -0.12 -8.44 3.58
CA ARG A 60 -0.35 -9.87 3.79
C ARG A 60 -1.43 -10.07 4.83
N SER A 61 -2.52 -10.74 4.44
CA SER A 61 -3.61 -11.11 5.34
C SER A 61 -3.70 -12.62 5.51
N LYS A 62 -4.19 -13.07 6.68
CA LYS A 62 -4.24 -14.49 7.00
C LYS A 62 -5.34 -15.19 6.21
N THR A 63 -6.50 -14.54 6.09
CA THR A 63 -7.67 -15.09 5.43
C THR A 63 -8.37 -14.07 4.53
N LEU A 64 -9.28 -14.56 3.68
CA LEU A 64 -10.04 -13.71 2.77
C LEU A 64 -11.10 -12.89 3.53
N GLU A 65 -11.62 -13.44 4.63
CA GLU A 65 -12.59 -12.79 5.51
C GLU A 65 -11.99 -11.55 6.19
N GLU A 66 -10.74 -11.62 6.67
CA GLU A 66 -10.04 -10.47 7.25
C GLU A 66 -9.85 -9.35 6.21
N TYR A 67 -9.52 -9.71 4.96
CA TYR A 67 -9.43 -8.76 3.86
C TYR A 67 -10.80 -8.13 3.54
N TYR A 68 -11.88 -8.91 3.47
CA TYR A 68 -13.21 -8.35 3.24
C TYR A 68 -13.66 -7.44 4.38
N ARG A 69 -13.32 -7.78 5.62
CA ARG A 69 -13.55 -6.89 6.76
C ARG A 69 -12.81 -5.57 6.60
N TYR A 70 -11.54 -5.63 6.19
CA TYR A 70 -10.77 -4.42 5.90
C TYR A 70 -11.44 -3.55 4.84
N GLN A 71 -11.91 -4.16 3.74
CA GLN A 71 -12.58 -3.44 2.65
C GLN A 71 -13.91 -2.80 3.07
N GLN A 72 -14.64 -3.37 4.02
CA GLN A 72 -15.95 -2.86 4.44
C GLN A 72 -15.84 -1.79 5.54
N GLU A 73 -14.88 -1.95 6.45
CA GLU A 73 -14.82 -1.16 7.69
C GLU A 73 -13.73 -0.07 7.68
N PHE A 74 -12.69 -0.22 6.85
CA PHE A 74 -11.48 0.60 6.94
C PHE A 74 -10.94 1.13 5.61
N ALA A 75 -11.26 0.47 4.49
CA ALA A 75 -10.81 0.96 3.18
C ALA A 75 -11.49 2.31 2.86
N PRO A 76 -10.72 3.34 2.45
CA PRO A 76 -11.25 4.64 2.03
C PRO A 76 -12.04 4.57 0.72
#